data_AF-A0A842QCV0-F1
#
_entry.id   AF-A0A842QCV0-F1
#
_cell.length_a   1.000
_cell.length_b   1.000
_cell.length_c   1.000
_cell.angle_alpha   90.00
_cell.angle_beta   90.00
_cell.angle_gamma   90.00
#
_symmetry.space_group_name_H-M   'P 1'
#
loop_
_entity.id
_entity.type
_entity.pdbx_description
1 polymer ?
#
loop_
_entity_poly.entity_id
_entity_poly.type
_entity_poly.pdbx_seq_one_letter_code
_entity_poly.pdbx_strand_id
1 'polypeptide(L)'
;MPNTARDLLQKIAEETGLSYGELANRVNTAMHQGRDFVESVELVLKDEGLPVNKYRLRPKAIAQEIDSILNQDYSQTVMISAVLARMAASDDEPNFPMPAFFAFLEFLADIEEPPEDEKKESANEIEEHTTRLIELSTTLVSLICSWSNGMIAGVSKECPESLTETAKIIFRRDRLYRAGLWICISCGKIVDFSETSGLMCSKCSSGLGESFLDSNMEKDERFERTRTGYGKTKREDLLK
;
A
#
# COMPACT_ATOMS: atom_id res chain seq x y z
N MET A 1 -17.45 14.44 2.61
CA MET A 1 -16.77 14.55 1.29
C MET A 1 -16.33 13.14 0.92
N PRO A 2 -16.33 12.74 -0.36
CA PRO A 2 -15.84 11.41 -0.74
C PRO A 2 -14.38 11.25 -0.27
N ASN A 3 -14.08 10.14 0.39
CA ASN A 3 -12.73 9.86 0.89
C ASN A 3 -12.02 8.81 0.01
N THR A 4 -12.76 8.03 -0.77
CA THR A 4 -12.22 7.03 -1.70
C THR A 4 -12.64 7.30 -3.15
N ALA A 5 -11.92 6.70 -4.10
CA ALA A 5 -12.33 6.70 -5.51
C ALA A 5 -13.72 6.08 -5.70
N ARG A 6 -14.03 5.03 -4.93
CA ARG A 6 -15.35 4.40 -4.91
C ARG A 6 -16.44 5.37 -4.48
N ASP A 7 -16.27 6.06 -3.35
CA ASP A 7 -17.22 7.05 -2.83
C ASP A 7 -17.47 8.16 -3.85
N LEU A 8 -16.40 8.60 -4.52
CA LEU A 8 -16.46 9.65 -5.53
C LEU A 8 -17.32 9.22 -6.72
N LEU A 9 -17.01 8.06 -7.30
CA LEU A 9 -17.75 7.53 -8.46
C LEU A 9 -19.19 7.20 -8.11
N GLN A 10 -19.45 6.68 -6.91
CA GLN A 10 -20.79 6.39 -6.45
C GLN A 10 -21.62 7.67 -6.29
N LYS A 11 -21.04 8.73 -5.73
CA LYS A 11 -21.69 10.04 -5.67
C LYS A 11 -21.99 10.60 -7.06
N ILE A 12 -21.07 10.45 -8.02
CA ILE A 12 -21.31 10.88 -9.40
C ILE A 12 -22.44 10.05 -10.04
N ALA A 13 -22.46 8.74 -9.81
CA ALA A 13 -23.53 7.85 -10.29
C ALA A 13 -24.90 8.29 -9.77
N GLU A 14 -25.01 8.59 -8.48
CA GLU A 14 -26.24 9.06 -7.85
C GLU A 14 -26.75 10.38 -8.45
N GLU A 15 -25.85 11.30 -8.77
CA GLU A 15 -26.23 12.63 -9.28
C GLU A 15 -26.49 12.65 -10.80
N THR A 16 -25.90 11.72 -11.56
CA THR A 16 -26.06 11.63 -13.03
C THR A 16 -27.11 10.60 -13.46
N GLY A 17 -27.46 9.66 -12.58
CA GLY A 17 -28.28 8.49 -12.92
C GLY A 17 -27.54 7.39 -13.68
N LEU A 18 -26.22 7.54 -13.89
CA LEU A 18 -25.38 6.50 -14.50
C LEU A 18 -25.08 5.37 -13.51
N SER A 19 -24.77 4.19 -14.03
CA SER A 19 -24.33 3.08 -13.17
C SER A 19 -22.87 3.27 -12.72
N TYR A 20 -22.54 2.80 -11.52
CA TYR A 20 -21.15 2.78 -11.03
C TYR A 20 -20.21 2.08 -12.00
N GLY A 21 -20.62 0.92 -12.55
CA GLY A 21 -19.81 0.13 -13.47
C GLY A 21 -19.50 0.89 -14.76
N GLU A 22 -20.46 1.67 -15.28
CA GLU A 22 -20.25 2.52 -16.43
C GLU A 22 -19.23 3.63 -16.16
N LEU A 23 -19.38 4.34 -15.02
CA LEU A 23 -18.44 5.38 -14.63
C LEU A 23 -17.02 4.83 -14.40
N ALA A 24 -16.91 3.71 -13.68
CA ALA A 24 -15.63 3.04 -13.44
C ALA A 24 -14.96 2.63 -14.75
N ASN A 25 -15.72 2.09 -15.72
CA ASN A 25 -15.19 1.74 -17.03
C ASN A 25 -14.70 2.94 -17.82
N ARG A 26 -15.44 4.07 -17.81
CA ARG A 26 -15.02 5.31 -18.48
C ARG A 26 -13.70 5.83 -17.90
N VAL A 27 -13.61 5.92 -16.56
CA VAL A 27 -12.40 6.36 -15.86
C VAL A 27 -11.23 5.41 -16.12
N ASN A 28 -11.42 4.10 -15.95
CA ASN A 28 -10.37 3.11 -16.20
C ASN A 28 -9.89 3.13 -17.65
N THR A 29 -10.78 3.32 -18.63
CA THR A 29 -10.41 3.43 -20.05
C THR A 29 -9.53 4.65 -20.30
N ALA A 30 -9.90 5.80 -19.74
CA ALA A 30 -9.09 7.02 -19.83
C ALA A 30 -7.71 6.85 -19.17
N MET A 31 -7.64 6.20 -18.01
CA MET A 31 -6.37 5.89 -17.34
C MET A 31 -5.50 4.93 -18.15
N HIS A 32 -6.10 3.91 -18.79
CA HIS A 32 -5.37 3.01 -19.69
C HIS A 32 -4.75 3.76 -20.87
N GLN A 33 -5.43 4.79 -21.37
CA GLN A 33 -4.95 5.67 -22.45
C GLN A 33 -3.86 6.65 -22.02
N GLY A 34 -3.42 6.62 -20.76
CA GLY A 34 -2.32 7.47 -20.28
C GLY A 34 -2.75 8.71 -19.52
N ARG A 35 -4.03 8.85 -19.17
CA ARG A 35 -4.53 9.98 -18.37
C ARG A 35 -4.42 9.69 -16.89
N ASP A 36 -4.21 10.73 -16.10
CA ASP A 36 -4.22 10.61 -14.65
C ASP A 36 -5.67 10.41 -14.14
N PHE A 37 -5.83 9.88 -12.92
CA PHE A 37 -7.16 9.60 -12.35
C PHE A 37 -8.03 10.85 -12.27
N VAL A 38 -7.46 11.97 -11.79
CA VAL A 38 -8.22 13.22 -11.63
C VAL A 38 -8.69 13.72 -13.00
N GLU A 39 -7.79 13.80 -13.98
CA GLU A 39 -8.15 14.16 -15.36
C GLU A 39 -9.26 13.26 -15.93
N SER A 40 -9.16 11.96 -15.68
CA SER A 40 -10.14 10.97 -16.12
C SER A 40 -11.53 11.20 -15.51
N VAL A 41 -11.59 11.53 -14.21
CA VAL A 41 -12.85 11.90 -13.55
C VAL A 41 -13.36 13.26 -14.04
N GLU A 42 -12.48 14.24 -14.27
CA GLU A 42 -12.87 15.55 -14.80
C GLU A 42 -13.53 15.45 -16.18
N LEU A 43 -13.07 14.54 -17.02
CA LEU A 43 -13.69 14.29 -18.33
C LEU A 43 -15.13 13.81 -18.17
N VAL A 44 -15.34 12.81 -17.31
CA VAL A 44 -16.69 12.30 -16.98
C VAL A 44 -17.58 13.42 -16.45
N LEU A 45 -17.08 14.23 -15.51
CA LEU A 45 -17.85 15.35 -14.95
C LEU A 45 -18.22 16.40 -16.00
N LYS A 46 -17.31 16.70 -16.94
CA LYS A 46 -17.57 17.63 -18.03
C LYS A 46 -18.62 17.09 -19.00
N ASP A 47 -18.53 15.80 -19.34
CA ASP A 47 -19.47 15.13 -20.25
C ASP A 47 -20.89 15.13 -19.67
N GLU A 48 -21.01 14.95 -18.35
CA GLU A 48 -22.30 14.94 -17.63
C GLU A 48 -22.74 16.33 -17.11
N GLY A 49 -22.03 17.40 -17.47
CA GLY A 49 -22.36 18.78 -17.10
C GLY A 49 -22.25 19.10 -15.60
N LEU A 50 -21.49 18.30 -14.84
CA LEU A 50 -21.28 18.46 -13.40
C LEU A 50 -20.11 19.41 -13.07
N PRO A 51 -20.21 20.17 -11.96
CA PRO A 51 -19.15 21.09 -11.55
C PRO A 51 -17.94 20.35 -10.96
N VAL A 52 -16.86 20.28 -11.73
CA VAL A 52 -15.57 19.64 -11.36
C VAL A 52 -15.12 19.94 -9.92
N ASN A 53 -15.22 21.20 -9.49
CA ASN A 53 -14.73 21.64 -8.19
C ASN A 53 -15.41 20.96 -6.98
N LYS A 54 -16.58 20.33 -7.16
CA LYS A 54 -17.31 19.64 -6.09
C LYS A 54 -16.86 18.18 -5.87
N TYR A 55 -16.05 17.62 -6.76
CA TYR A 55 -15.69 16.19 -6.79
C TYR A 55 -14.17 16.03 -6.73
N ARG A 56 -13.58 16.52 -5.64
CA ARG A 56 -12.12 16.45 -5.42
C ARG A 56 -11.81 15.54 -4.25
N LEU A 57 -10.95 14.56 -4.50
CA LEU A 57 -10.29 13.80 -3.44
C LEU A 57 -9.10 14.58 -2.91
N ARG A 58 -8.71 14.28 -1.67
CA ARG A 58 -7.59 14.93 -0.98
C ARG A 58 -6.53 13.88 -0.64
N PRO A 59 -5.52 13.66 -1.50
CA PRO A 59 -4.53 12.61 -1.29
C PRO A 59 -3.84 12.69 0.09
N LYS A 60 -3.60 13.92 0.58
CA LYS A 60 -3.04 14.13 1.93
C LYS A 60 -3.95 13.65 3.06
N ALA A 61 -5.26 13.84 2.94
CA ALA A 61 -6.21 13.39 3.95
C ALA A 61 -6.33 11.86 3.94
N ILE A 62 -6.25 11.24 2.75
CA ILE A 62 -6.22 9.78 2.60
C ILE A 62 -4.97 9.19 3.26
N ALA A 63 -3.79 9.79 3.01
CA ALA A 63 -2.55 9.37 3.65
C ALA A 63 -2.63 9.50 5.19
N GLN A 64 -3.16 10.62 5.70
CA GLN A 64 -3.38 10.81 7.13
C GLN A 64 -4.36 9.79 7.74
N GLU A 65 -5.38 9.38 7.00
CA GLU A 65 -6.33 8.36 7.45
C GLU A 65 -5.67 6.97 7.50
N ILE A 66 -4.83 6.63 6.52
CA ILE A 66 -4.01 5.41 6.54
C ILE A 66 -3.10 5.43 7.77
N ASP A 67 -2.34 6.50 7.98
CA ASP A 67 -1.48 6.67 9.15
C ASP A 67 -2.25 6.52 10.46
N SER A 68 -3.43 7.13 10.55
CA SER A 68 -4.27 7.06 11.75
C SER A 68 -4.70 5.63 12.03
N ILE A 69 -5.13 4.85 11.04
CA ILE A 69 -5.55 3.46 11.24
C ILE A 69 -4.36 2.62 11.72
N LEU A 70 -3.18 2.81 11.12
CA LEU A 70 -1.99 2.02 11.46
C LEU A 70 -1.35 2.40 12.81
N ASN A 71 -1.59 3.60 13.32
CA ASN A 71 -1.09 4.03 14.63
C ASN A 71 -2.10 3.85 15.77
N GLN A 72 -3.35 3.48 15.48
CA GLN A 72 -4.38 3.34 16.52
C GLN A 72 -4.13 2.17 17.47
N ASP A 73 -3.78 1.01 16.91
CA ASP A 73 -3.48 -0.20 17.67
C ASP A 73 -2.43 -1.03 16.91
N TYR A 74 -1.29 -1.26 17.56
CA TYR A 74 -0.19 -2.02 16.97
C TYR A 74 -0.55 -3.49 16.75
N SER A 75 -1.31 -4.11 17.67
CA SER A 75 -1.73 -5.50 17.53
C SER A 75 -2.68 -5.66 16.35
N GLN A 76 -3.62 -4.72 16.17
CA GLN A 76 -4.46 -4.68 14.96
C GLN A 76 -3.62 -4.47 13.70
N THR A 77 -2.65 -3.56 13.74
CA THR A 77 -1.75 -3.30 12.61
C THR A 77 -0.95 -4.54 12.21
N VAL A 78 -0.47 -5.32 13.17
CA VAL A 78 0.18 -6.63 12.91
C VAL A 78 -0.78 -7.57 12.18
N MET A 79 -2.02 -7.69 12.68
CA MET A 79 -3.02 -8.59 12.09
C MET A 79 -3.42 -8.15 10.68
N ILE A 80 -3.68 -6.86 10.47
CA ILE A 80 -3.98 -6.29 9.16
C ILE A 80 -2.81 -6.52 8.20
N SER A 81 -1.57 -6.29 8.66
CA SER A 81 -0.37 -6.55 7.85
C SER A 81 -0.28 -8.00 7.38
N ALA A 82 -0.59 -8.96 8.26
CA ALA A 82 -0.60 -10.37 7.92
C ALA A 82 -1.70 -10.71 6.89
N VAL A 83 -2.90 -10.13 7.03
CA VAL A 83 -4.01 -10.33 6.09
C VAL A 83 -3.65 -9.77 4.71
N LEU A 84 -3.19 -8.52 4.63
CA LEU A 84 -2.81 -7.89 3.36
C LEU A 84 -1.62 -8.58 2.70
N ALA A 85 -0.64 -9.04 3.49
CA ALA A 85 0.47 -9.85 3.02
C ALA A 85 -0.01 -11.15 2.36
N ARG A 86 -0.95 -11.85 3.00
CA ARG A 86 -1.53 -13.09 2.48
C ARG A 86 -2.33 -12.84 1.20
N MET A 87 -3.12 -11.77 1.15
CA MET A 87 -3.88 -11.39 -0.06
C MET A 87 -2.96 -11.03 -1.23
N ALA A 88 -1.81 -10.39 -0.97
CA ALA A 88 -0.83 -10.06 -2.00
C ALA A 88 -0.05 -11.29 -2.50
N ALA A 89 0.04 -12.35 -1.69
CA ALA A 89 0.77 -13.58 -2.01
C ALA A 89 -0.12 -14.74 -2.51
N SER A 90 -1.44 -14.56 -2.52
CA SER A 90 -2.40 -15.60 -2.93
C SER A 90 -2.46 -15.72 -4.45
N ASP A 91 -2.52 -16.95 -4.97
CA ASP A 91 -2.71 -17.22 -6.40
C ASP A 91 -4.20 -17.39 -6.79
N ASP A 92 -5.09 -17.54 -5.80
CA ASP A 92 -6.44 -18.12 -6.01
C ASP A 92 -7.65 -17.15 -6.05
N GLU A 93 -7.53 -15.82 -5.86
CA GLU A 93 -8.71 -14.91 -5.81
C GLU A 93 -8.33 -13.42 -6.10
N PRO A 94 -9.24 -12.40 -6.14
CA PRO A 94 -8.85 -11.06 -6.59
C PRO A 94 -7.76 -10.47 -5.69
N ASN A 95 -6.55 -10.45 -6.24
CA ASN A 95 -5.36 -10.02 -5.52
C ASN A 95 -5.48 -8.56 -5.12
N PHE A 96 -5.08 -8.27 -3.87
CA PHE A 96 -4.87 -6.89 -3.44
C PHE A 96 -3.86 -6.26 -4.42
N PRO A 97 -4.21 -5.17 -5.14
CA PRO A 97 -3.34 -4.67 -6.20
C PRO A 97 -1.95 -4.37 -5.67
N MET A 98 -0.92 -4.96 -6.28
CA MET A 98 0.46 -4.83 -5.81
C MET A 98 0.89 -3.37 -5.59
N PRO A 99 0.53 -2.40 -6.45
CA PRO A 99 0.80 -0.99 -6.17
C PRO A 99 0.17 -0.47 -4.86
N ALA A 100 -1.07 -0.87 -4.56
CA ALA A 100 -1.74 -0.53 -3.31
C ALA A 100 -1.06 -1.20 -2.11
N PHE A 101 -0.60 -2.45 -2.28
CA PHE A 101 0.20 -3.13 -1.28
C PHE A 101 1.54 -2.42 -1.02
N PHE A 102 2.21 -1.91 -2.06
CA PHE A 102 3.44 -1.13 -1.89
C PHE A 102 3.23 0.19 -1.16
N ALA A 103 2.09 0.85 -1.39
CA ALA A 103 1.71 2.03 -0.62
C ALA A 103 1.52 1.67 0.86
N PHE A 104 0.74 0.62 1.13
CA PHE A 104 0.55 0.12 2.50
C PHE A 104 1.88 -0.18 3.20
N LEU A 105 2.80 -0.90 2.55
CA LEU A 105 4.13 -1.20 3.11
C LEU A 105 4.94 0.06 3.41
N GLU A 106 4.76 1.13 2.66
CA GLU A 106 5.45 2.39 2.91
C GLU A 106 4.98 3.05 4.21
N PHE A 107 3.66 3.11 4.41
CA PHE A 107 3.10 3.64 5.66
C PHE A 107 3.42 2.74 6.86
N LEU A 108 3.37 1.41 6.68
CA LEU A 108 3.73 0.45 7.72
C LEU A 108 5.19 0.61 8.19
N ALA A 109 6.11 0.96 7.29
CA ALA A 109 7.52 1.13 7.60
C ALA A 109 7.81 2.33 8.52
N ASP A 110 6.87 3.26 8.66
CA ASP A 110 6.96 4.44 9.52
C ASP A 110 6.33 4.22 10.90
N ILE A 111 5.68 3.09 11.15
CA ILE A 111 5.11 2.74 12.45
C ILE A 111 6.22 2.27 13.41
N GLU A 112 6.34 2.96 14.54
CA GLU A 112 7.22 2.58 15.65
C GLU A 112 6.58 1.48 16.49
N GLU A 113 7.40 0.54 16.98
CA GLU A 113 6.93 -0.53 17.86
C GLU A 113 6.65 0.04 19.25
N PRO A 114 5.41 -0.08 19.78
CA PRO A 114 5.08 0.45 21.10
C PRO A 114 5.76 -0.35 22.21
N PRO A 115 5.96 0.24 23.40
CA PRO A 115 6.38 -0.50 24.59
C PRO A 115 5.37 -1.62 24.93
N GLU A 116 5.86 -2.75 25.45
CA GLU A 116 5.16 -4.05 25.59
C GLU A 116 3.81 -4.05 26.35
N ASP A 117 3.42 -2.95 27.01
CA ASP A 117 2.37 -2.93 28.04
C ASP A 117 0.96 -2.49 27.56
N GLU A 118 0.75 -2.16 26.29
CA GLU A 118 -0.57 -1.72 25.79
C GLU A 118 -1.20 -2.72 24.82
N LYS A 119 -1.80 -3.78 25.36
CA LYS A 119 -2.74 -4.63 24.60
C LYS A 119 -4.17 -4.19 24.85
N LYS A 120 -4.84 -3.70 23.82
CA LYS A 120 -6.30 -3.57 23.77
C LYS A 120 -6.83 -4.59 22.77
N GLU A 121 -7.87 -5.31 23.16
CA GLU A 121 -8.55 -6.26 22.27
C GLU A 121 -9.86 -5.65 21.77
N SER A 122 -9.96 -5.43 20.46
CA SER A 122 -11.25 -5.40 19.74
C SER A 122 -11.08 -6.13 18.40
N ALA A 123 -11.78 -7.26 18.23
CA ALA A 123 -11.69 -8.08 17.03
C ALA A 123 -12.61 -7.60 15.90
N ASN A 124 -13.68 -6.86 16.22
CA ASN A 124 -14.69 -6.44 15.23
C ASN A 124 -14.23 -5.29 14.32
N GLU A 125 -13.17 -4.57 14.67
CA GLU A 125 -12.68 -3.42 13.88
C GLU A 125 -11.65 -3.83 12.82
N ILE A 126 -11.05 -5.02 12.92
CA ILE A 126 -9.94 -5.45 12.06
C ILE A 126 -10.39 -5.62 10.59
N GLU A 127 -11.53 -6.27 10.36
CA GLU A 127 -12.04 -6.51 9.00
C GLU A 127 -12.44 -5.20 8.31
N GLU A 128 -13.09 -4.30 9.06
CA GLU A 128 -13.47 -2.98 8.59
C GLU A 128 -12.22 -2.13 8.28
N HIS A 129 -11.24 -2.09 9.18
CA HIS A 129 -9.98 -1.38 8.98
C HIS A 129 -9.15 -1.96 7.84
N THR A 130 -9.13 -3.29 7.67
CA THR A 130 -8.45 -3.94 6.52
C THR A 130 -9.10 -3.51 5.22
N THR A 131 -10.42 -3.62 5.11
CA THR A 131 -11.17 -3.20 3.92
C THR A 131 -10.95 -1.72 3.63
N ARG A 132 -10.99 -0.89 4.67
CA ARG A 132 -10.75 0.54 4.56
C ARG A 132 -9.35 0.87 4.07
N LEU A 133 -8.32 0.19 4.59
CA LEU A 133 -6.93 0.34 4.14
C LEU A 133 -6.74 -0.07 2.69
N ILE A 134 -7.42 -1.14 2.23
CA ILE A 134 -7.41 -1.54 0.82
C ILE A 134 -7.97 -0.41 -0.05
N GLU A 135 -9.14 0.14 0.29
CA GLU A 135 -9.77 1.21 -0.48
C GLU A 135 -8.95 2.50 -0.47
N LEU A 136 -8.44 2.91 0.69
CA LEU A 136 -7.60 4.10 0.84
C LEU A 136 -6.28 3.97 0.08
N SER A 137 -5.58 2.83 0.22
CA SER A 137 -4.30 2.59 -0.47
C SER A 137 -4.48 2.54 -1.98
N THR A 138 -5.53 1.86 -2.46
CA THR A 138 -5.85 1.79 -3.90
C THR A 138 -6.19 3.17 -4.46
N THR A 139 -7.00 3.95 -3.73
CA THR A 139 -7.35 5.32 -4.11
C THR A 139 -6.11 6.21 -4.11
N LEU A 140 -5.28 6.13 -3.08
CA LEU A 140 -4.09 6.94 -2.94
C LEU A 140 -3.14 6.72 -4.12
N VAL A 141 -2.83 5.46 -4.45
CA VAL A 141 -1.96 5.12 -5.57
C VAL A 141 -2.54 5.63 -6.89
N SER A 142 -3.84 5.51 -7.09
CA SER A 142 -4.53 6.05 -8.27
C SER A 142 -4.35 7.56 -8.41
N LEU A 143 -4.27 8.29 -7.29
CA LEU A 143 -4.12 9.74 -7.27
C LEU A 143 -2.67 10.24 -7.37
N ILE A 144 -1.70 9.52 -6.80
CA ILE A 144 -0.31 10.00 -6.72
C ILE A 144 0.59 9.44 -7.83
N CYS A 145 0.16 8.38 -8.50
CA CYS A 145 0.90 7.76 -9.61
C CYS A 145 0.24 8.09 -10.96
N SER A 146 1.06 8.23 -12.00
CA SER A 146 0.58 8.32 -13.38
C SER A 146 0.45 6.93 -13.98
N TRP A 147 -0.58 6.71 -14.77
CA TRP A 147 -0.93 5.39 -15.32
C TRP A 147 -0.80 5.37 -16.84
N SER A 148 -0.42 4.22 -17.39
CA SER A 148 -0.43 3.97 -18.83
C SER A 148 -0.49 2.47 -19.08
N ASN A 149 -1.38 2.02 -19.99
CA ASN A 149 -1.56 0.61 -20.33
C ASN A 149 -1.75 -0.30 -19.09
N GLY A 150 -2.54 0.17 -18.11
CA GLY A 150 -2.82 -0.56 -16.87
C GLY A 150 -1.64 -0.64 -15.88
N MET A 151 -0.54 0.06 -16.15
CA MET A 151 0.67 0.05 -15.32
C MET A 151 1.02 1.45 -14.80
N ILE A 152 1.77 1.50 -13.71
CA ILE A 152 2.36 2.76 -13.25
C ILE A 152 3.48 3.16 -14.21
N ALA A 153 3.35 4.36 -14.78
CA ALA A 153 4.31 4.99 -15.67
C ALA A 153 5.25 5.96 -14.94
N GLY A 154 4.90 6.39 -13.73
CA GLY A 154 5.64 7.39 -12.97
C GLY A 154 4.80 8.06 -11.88
N VAL A 155 5.21 9.26 -11.48
CA VAL A 155 4.50 10.10 -10.50
C VAL A 155 3.51 10.99 -11.24
N SER A 156 2.27 11.09 -10.75
CA SER A 156 1.24 11.96 -11.34
C SER A 156 1.67 13.43 -11.25
N LYS A 157 1.29 14.22 -12.25
CA LYS A 157 1.52 15.68 -12.26
C LYS A 157 0.76 16.39 -11.14
N GLU A 158 -0.32 15.79 -10.66
CA GLU A 158 -1.16 16.32 -9.59
C GLU A 158 -0.79 15.76 -8.20
N CYS A 159 0.26 14.93 -8.14
CA CYS A 159 0.77 14.42 -6.87
C CYS A 159 1.20 15.58 -5.96
N PRO A 160 0.67 15.67 -4.73
CA PRO A 160 1.16 16.66 -3.77
C PRO A 160 2.64 16.45 -3.45
N GLU A 161 3.38 17.55 -3.28
CA GLU A 161 4.83 17.50 -2.99
C GLU A 161 5.16 16.60 -1.79
N SER A 162 4.34 16.66 -0.73
CA SER A 162 4.53 15.85 0.48
C SER A 162 4.38 14.34 0.25
N LEU A 163 3.80 13.89 -0.86
CA LEU A 163 3.60 12.48 -1.20
C LEU A 163 4.44 12.03 -2.40
N THR A 164 5.30 12.92 -2.92
CA THR A 164 6.12 12.65 -4.11
C THR A 164 7.13 11.53 -3.86
N GLU A 165 7.75 11.47 -2.67
CA GLU A 165 8.68 10.39 -2.34
C GLU A 165 7.95 9.05 -2.19
N THR A 166 6.80 9.02 -1.53
CA THR A 166 5.93 7.84 -1.46
C THR A 166 5.59 7.33 -2.86
N ALA A 167 5.16 8.21 -3.77
CA ALA A 167 4.85 7.85 -5.17
C ALA A 167 6.07 7.30 -5.93
N LYS A 168 7.26 7.89 -5.74
CA LYS A 168 8.51 7.39 -6.34
C LYS A 168 8.87 5.99 -5.82
N ILE A 169 8.69 5.74 -4.53
CA ILE A 169 8.96 4.44 -3.92
C ILE A 169 8.01 3.38 -4.47
N ILE A 170 6.71 3.68 -4.53
CA ILE A 170 5.69 2.80 -5.12
C ILE A 170 6.03 2.49 -6.58
N PHE A 171 6.35 3.51 -7.40
CA PHE A 171 6.76 3.31 -8.79
C PHE A 171 8.01 2.43 -8.94
N ARG A 172 9.03 2.64 -8.09
CA ARG A 172 10.25 1.82 -8.11
C ARG A 172 9.95 0.36 -7.71
N ARG A 173 9.13 0.15 -6.68
CA ARG A 173 8.72 -1.20 -6.23
C ARG A 173 7.90 -1.92 -7.31
N ASP A 174 6.94 -1.23 -7.93
CA ASP A 174 6.15 -1.75 -9.05
C ASP A 174 7.04 -2.14 -10.25
N ARG A 175 8.04 -1.32 -10.59
CA ARG A 175 8.98 -1.63 -11.66
C ARG A 175 9.85 -2.85 -11.35
N LEU A 176 10.30 -3.01 -10.11
CA LEU A 176 11.05 -4.19 -9.67
C LEU A 176 10.16 -5.44 -9.73
N TYR A 177 8.94 -5.33 -9.20
CA TYR A 177 7.96 -6.41 -9.21
C TYR A 177 7.71 -6.93 -10.64
N ARG A 178 7.47 -6.01 -11.59
CA ARG A 178 7.31 -6.35 -13.01
C ARG A 178 8.56 -6.98 -13.65
N ALA A 179 9.74 -6.73 -13.10
CA ALA A 179 11.00 -7.31 -13.56
C ALA A 179 11.30 -8.69 -12.95
N GLY A 180 10.40 -9.27 -12.17
CA GLY A 180 10.64 -10.53 -11.47
C GLY A 180 11.39 -10.38 -10.15
N LEU A 181 11.52 -9.15 -9.64
CA LEU A 181 12.35 -8.82 -8.49
C LEU A 181 11.50 -8.35 -7.30
N TRP A 182 11.97 -8.67 -6.10
CA TRP A 182 11.33 -8.33 -4.83
C TRP A 182 12.31 -7.66 -3.87
N ILE A 183 11.83 -6.71 -3.07
CA ILE A 183 12.59 -6.16 -1.94
C ILE A 183 12.15 -6.89 -0.68
N CYS A 184 13.04 -7.70 -0.10
CA CYS A 184 12.76 -8.39 1.15
C CYS A 184 12.39 -7.39 2.25
N ILE A 185 11.19 -7.54 2.82
CA ILE A 185 10.68 -6.63 3.85
C ILE A 185 11.47 -6.67 5.16
N SER A 186 12.29 -7.71 5.38
CA SER A 186 13.09 -7.86 6.60
C SER A 186 14.48 -7.26 6.45
N CYS A 187 15.21 -7.62 5.38
CA CYS A 187 16.60 -7.19 5.21
C CYS A 187 16.83 -6.10 4.14
N GLY A 188 15.79 -5.70 3.41
CA GLY A 188 15.85 -4.68 2.35
C GLY A 188 16.60 -5.11 1.08
N LYS A 189 17.05 -6.37 0.98
CA LYS A 189 17.75 -6.87 -0.22
C LYS A 189 16.78 -7.05 -1.38
N ILE A 190 17.24 -6.67 -2.58
CA ILE A 190 16.59 -7.03 -3.84
C ILE A 190 16.95 -8.47 -4.17
N VAL A 191 15.95 -9.31 -4.37
CA VAL A 191 16.08 -10.74 -4.70
C VAL A 191 15.15 -11.10 -5.85
N ASP A 192 15.40 -12.22 -6.52
CA ASP A 192 14.48 -12.79 -7.50
C ASP A 192 13.26 -13.40 -6.79
N PHE A 193 12.07 -13.39 -7.41
CA PHE A 193 10.88 -14.04 -6.84
C PHE A 193 11.09 -15.52 -6.53
N SER A 194 11.89 -16.23 -7.34
CA SER A 194 12.23 -17.63 -7.08
C SER A 194 12.99 -17.83 -5.77
N GLU A 195 13.61 -16.78 -5.23
CA GLU A 195 14.30 -16.77 -3.94
C GLU A 195 13.44 -16.20 -2.81
N THR A 196 12.18 -15.89 -3.07
CA THR A 196 11.23 -15.39 -2.07
C THR A 196 10.39 -16.50 -1.46
N SER A 197 10.11 -16.37 -0.17
CA SER A 197 9.12 -17.16 0.56
C SER A 197 8.13 -16.16 1.15
N GLY A 198 6.98 -16.01 0.48
CA GLY A 198 6.04 -14.92 0.73
C GLY A 198 6.69 -13.55 0.49
N LEU A 199 6.75 -12.71 1.54
CA LEU A 199 7.28 -11.34 1.45
C LEU A 199 8.78 -11.22 1.79
N MET A 200 9.46 -12.32 2.09
CA MET A 200 10.85 -12.30 2.55
C MET A 200 11.75 -13.13 1.62
N CYS A 201 13.04 -12.81 1.59
CA CYS A 201 14.01 -13.71 0.97
C CYS A 201 14.10 -15.01 1.78
N SER A 202 14.47 -16.10 1.10
CA SER A 202 14.64 -17.43 1.70
C SER A 202 15.42 -17.39 3.01
N LYS A 203 16.52 -16.64 3.08
CA LYS A 203 17.35 -16.49 4.30
C LYS A 203 16.58 -15.90 5.49
N CYS A 204 15.83 -14.82 5.27
CA CYS A 204 15.03 -14.19 6.33
C CYS A 204 13.83 -15.05 6.73
N SER A 205 13.23 -15.76 5.77
CA SER A 205 12.12 -16.69 6.03
C SER A 205 12.56 -17.90 6.84
N SER A 206 13.69 -18.54 6.49
CA SER A 206 14.21 -19.70 7.23
C SER A 206 14.61 -19.36 8.67
N GLY A 207 15.17 -18.17 8.89
CA GLY A 207 15.54 -17.71 10.24
C GLY A 207 14.35 -17.53 11.20
N LEU A 208 13.13 -17.35 10.69
CA LEU A 208 11.91 -17.31 11.51
C LEU A 208 11.42 -18.72 11.90
N GLY A 209 11.73 -19.73 11.09
CA GLY A 209 11.33 -21.12 11.33
C GLY A 209 12.20 -21.84 12.36
N GLU A 210 13.50 -21.52 12.41
CA GLU A 210 14.45 -22.14 13.35
C GLU A 210 14.32 -21.59 14.78
N SER A 211 13.85 -20.34 14.95
CA SER A 211 13.69 -19.69 16.26
C SER A 211 12.56 -20.24 17.15
N PHE A 212 11.73 -21.18 16.66
CA PHE A 212 10.67 -21.80 17.46
C PHE A 212 11.04 -23.15 18.09
N LEU A 213 12.18 -23.76 17.70
CA LEU A 213 12.55 -25.10 18.17
C LEU A 213 13.90 -25.19 18.90
N ASP A 214 14.78 -24.19 18.81
CA ASP A 214 16.09 -24.24 19.47
C ASP A 214 16.27 -23.11 20.50
N SER A 215 15.78 -23.36 21.70
CA SER A 215 16.04 -22.55 22.90
C SER A 215 17.44 -22.79 23.50
N ASN A 216 18.44 -23.14 22.67
CA ASN A 216 19.81 -23.45 23.14
C ASN A 216 20.93 -23.19 22.10
N MET A 217 20.76 -22.27 21.14
CA MET A 217 21.92 -21.82 20.36
C MET A 217 22.65 -20.69 21.08
N GLU A 218 23.92 -20.97 21.38
CA GLU A 218 24.92 -20.01 21.84
C GLU A 218 24.81 -18.70 21.06
N LYS A 219 24.83 -17.59 21.79
CA LYS A 219 24.88 -16.22 21.26
C LYS A 219 26.14 -16.04 20.43
N ASP A 220 26.07 -16.48 19.19
CA ASP A 220 27.00 -16.10 18.14
C ASP A 220 26.78 -14.59 17.94
N GLU A 221 27.77 -13.77 18.30
CA GLU A 221 27.78 -12.30 18.24
C GLU A 221 27.72 -11.77 16.78
N ARG A 222 26.78 -12.27 15.98
CA ARG A 222 26.47 -11.76 14.65
C ARG A 222 25.49 -10.62 14.79
N PHE A 223 26.03 -9.42 15.07
CA PHE A 223 25.43 -8.11 14.84
C PHE A 223 23.90 -8.14 14.77
N GLU A 224 23.24 -8.30 15.92
CA GLU A 224 21.81 -8.06 16.05
C GLU A 224 21.56 -6.59 15.71
N ARG A 225 21.19 -6.34 14.46
CA ARG A 225 20.76 -5.03 14.01
C ARG A 225 19.54 -4.64 14.84
N THR A 226 19.64 -3.54 15.60
CA THR A 226 18.50 -3.01 16.33
C THR A 226 17.42 -2.60 15.32
N ARG A 227 16.32 -3.36 15.32
CA ARG A 227 15.13 -3.07 14.53
C ARG A 227 14.48 -1.81 15.10
N THR A 228 14.19 -0.84 14.24
CA THR A 228 13.54 0.43 14.65
C THR A 228 12.14 0.59 14.07
N GLY A 229 11.63 -0.44 13.40
CA GLY A 229 10.32 -0.45 12.74
C GLY A 229 10.16 -1.64 11.79
N TYR A 230 9.07 -1.68 11.03
CA TYR A 230 8.87 -2.70 10.00
C TYR A 230 9.83 -2.50 8.83
N GLY A 231 10.76 -3.44 8.65
CA GLY A 231 11.76 -3.40 7.58
C GLY A 231 12.85 -2.33 7.69
N LYS A 232 12.98 -1.68 8.84
CA LYS A 232 14.07 -0.73 9.14
C LYS A 232 14.99 -1.28 10.22
N THR A 233 16.29 -1.15 9.96
CA THR A 233 17.37 -1.42 10.92
C THR A 233 18.25 -0.17 11.02
N LYS A 234 18.85 0.10 12.18
CA LYS A 234 19.75 1.25 12.35
C LYS A 234 20.84 1.26 11.27
N ARG A 235 21.05 2.43 10.67
CA ARG A 235 21.87 2.65 9.46
C ARG A 235 23.39 2.64 9.68
N GLU A 236 23.86 2.34 10.89
CA GLU A 236 25.28 2.48 11.26
C GLU A 236 26.19 1.36 10.69
N ASP A 237 25.63 0.27 10.14
CA ASP A 237 26.43 -0.89 9.68
C ASP A 237 26.70 -0.96 8.16
N LEU A 238 26.40 0.10 7.39
CA LEU A 238 26.61 0.09 5.93
C LEU A 238 27.92 0.76 5.47
N LEU A 239 28.76 1.21 6.40
CA LEU A 239 30.10 1.76 6.13
C LEU A 239 31.14 1.16 7.07
N LYS A 240 31.28 -0.16 7.04
CA LYS A 240 32.53 -0.86 7.35
C LYS A 240 32.72 -2.00 6.36
#